data_AF-A0A955CKI1-F1
#
_entry.id   AF-A0A955CKI1-F1
#
_cell.length_a   1.000
_cell.length_b   1.000
_cell.length_c   1.000
_cell.angle_alpha   90.00
_cell.angle_beta   90.00
_cell.angle_gamma   90.00
#
_symmetry.space_group_name_H-M   'P 1'
#
loop_
_entity.id
_entity.type
_entity.pdbx_description
1 polymer ?
#
loop_
_entity_poly.entity_id
_entity_poly.type
_entity_poly.pdbx_seq_one_letter_code
_entity_poly.pdbx_strand_id
1 'polypeptide(L)'
;MPFLPPEDWYEPSDEGTEGYSVIHQSPGPGYRHVVTETQIRDRLANLPDWMVEPLEVIQLSRMTRKKKSLPCYGMQWGTSLYLYPIEDSLVEEFGTAPRPAVFNEAKMYGGRWEQLSGQRWRLVWTEKSLEDFYLNNILIHELGHLLDDRNTSYTDRERYAEWFALEYGYKPSQRAELAKQAVRRIKKRHHAS
;
A
#
# COMPACT_ATOMS: atom_id res chain seq x y z
N MET A 1 10.63 -17.06 25.97
CA MET A 1 10.79 -17.18 24.51
C MET A 1 9.95 -16.09 23.86
N PRO A 2 10.53 -15.09 23.19
CA PRO A 2 9.74 -14.15 22.40
C PRO A 2 9.15 -14.90 21.20
N PHE A 3 7.85 -14.74 21.00
CA PHE A 3 7.05 -15.45 20.01
C PHE A 3 7.30 -14.86 18.60
N LEU A 4 7.91 -15.65 17.71
CA LEU A 4 8.06 -15.33 16.29
C LEU A 4 6.74 -15.63 15.56
N PRO A 5 6.18 -14.67 14.79
CA PRO A 5 4.99 -14.93 13.99
C PRO A 5 5.28 -16.00 12.91
N PRO A 6 4.25 -16.72 12.42
CA PRO A 6 4.37 -17.84 11.48
C PRO A 6 4.59 -17.33 10.04
N GLU A 7 5.51 -16.40 9.87
CA GLU A 7 5.96 -15.94 8.56
C GLU A 7 7.17 -16.80 8.19
N ASP A 8 7.18 -17.34 6.97
CA ASP A 8 8.39 -17.88 6.36
C ASP A 8 9.26 -16.66 6.04
N TRP A 9 10.13 -16.29 6.99
CA TRP A 9 11.03 -15.16 6.83
C TRP A 9 12.14 -15.55 5.86
N TYR A 10 12.31 -14.77 4.81
CA TYR A 10 13.46 -14.89 3.94
C TYR A 10 14.59 -14.07 4.56
N GLU A 11 15.65 -14.77 4.98
CA GLU A 11 16.89 -14.09 5.37
C GLU A 11 17.45 -13.37 4.15
N PRO A 12 17.88 -12.10 4.28
CA PRO A 12 18.54 -11.39 3.18
C PRO A 12 19.72 -12.20 2.67
N SER A 13 19.80 -12.43 1.36
CA SER A 13 20.95 -13.12 0.76
C SER A 13 22.06 -12.11 0.48
N ASP A 14 23.26 -12.33 1.04
CA ASP A 14 24.47 -11.54 0.72
C ASP A 14 24.92 -11.73 -0.75
N GLU A 15 24.40 -12.75 -1.44
CA GLU A 15 24.60 -12.98 -2.86
C GLU A 15 23.50 -12.25 -3.65
N GLY A 16 23.83 -11.05 -4.13
CA GLY A 16 22.92 -10.23 -4.95
C GLY A 16 22.26 -11.05 -6.04
N THR A 17 20.94 -11.18 -5.96
CA THR A 17 20.12 -11.80 -7.01
C THR A 17 19.90 -10.80 -8.14
N GLU A 18 19.89 -11.26 -9.39
CA GLU A 18 19.49 -10.41 -10.52
C GLU A 18 17.99 -10.09 -10.39
N GLY A 19 17.67 -8.99 -9.73
CA GLY A 19 16.30 -8.54 -9.45
C GLY A 19 15.64 -9.29 -8.29
N TYR A 20 14.35 -9.05 -8.10
CA TYR A 20 13.57 -9.58 -6.98
C TYR A 20 12.67 -10.76 -7.36
N SER A 21 12.48 -11.65 -6.40
CA SER A 21 11.52 -12.77 -6.47
C SER A 21 10.16 -12.36 -5.92
N VAL A 22 9.08 -12.91 -6.49
CA VAL A 22 7.73 -12.75 -5.93
C VAL A 22 7.25 -14.10 -5.43
N ILE A 23 6.88 -14.15 -4.15
CA ILE A 23 6.47 -15.36 -3.46
C ILE A 23 4.98 -15.26 -3.17
N HIS A 24 4.23 -16.27 -3.58
CA HIS A 24 2.78 -16.27 -3.49
C HIS A 24 2.28 -17.34 -2.53
N GLN A 25 1.81 -16.91 -1.36
CA GLN A 25 1.12 -17.77 -0.41
C GLN A 25 -0.39 -17.69 -0.63
N SER A 26 -1.11 -18.77 -0.29
CA SER A 26 -2.58 -18.73 -0.22
C SER A 26 -3.03 -17.67 0.80
N PRO A 27 -3.96 -16.76 0.45
CA PRO A 27 -4.43 -15.71 1.37
C PRO A 27 -5.17 -16.28 2.58
N GLY A 28 -5.72 -17.49 2.45
CA GLY A 28 -6.54 -18.17 3.45
C GLY A 28 -8.05 -17.96 3.23
N PRO A 29 -8.91 -18.75 3.91
CA PRO A 29 -10.36 -18.68 3.72
C PRO A 29 -10.94 -17.31 4.12
N GLY A 30 -11.80 -16.75 3.26
CA GLY A 30 -12.44 -15.43 3.47
C GLY A 30 -11.54 -14.23 3.17
N TYR A 31 -10.34 -14.48 2.62
CA TYR A 31 -9.37 -13.45 2.26
C TYR A 31 -8.92 -13.58 0.82
N ARG A 32 -8.52 -12.46 0.22
CA ARG A 32 -7.97 -12.42 -1.14
C ARG A 32 -6.74 -11.52 -1.23
N HIS A 33 -5.82 -11.90 -2.11
CA HIS A 33 -4.84 -10.97 -2.63
C HIS A 33 -5.52 -10.00 -3.58
N VAL A 34 -5.22 -8.71 -3.41
CA VAL A 34 -5.79 -7.64 -4.24
C VAL A 34 -5.04 -7.53 -5.56
N VAL A 35 -3.73 -7.77 -5.51
CA VAL A 35 -2.81 -7.60 -6.62
C VAL A 35 -2.14 -8.93 -6.95
N THR A 36 -1.76 -9.08 -8.21
CA THR A 36 -1.02 -10.22 -8.73
C THR A 36 0.47 -9.89 -8.86
N GLU A 37 1.30 -10.93 -8.99
CA GLU A 37 2.72 -10.77 -9.32
C GLU A 37 2.94 -9.89 -10.56
N THR A 38 2.17 -10.13 -11.64
CA THR A 38 2.30 -9.35 -12.87
C THR A 38 2.04 -7.86 -12.62
N GLN A 39 0.98 -7.52 -11.90
CA GLN A 39 0.66 -6.12 -11.58
C GLN A 39 1.75 -5.46 -10.73
N ILE A 40 2.33 -6.20 -9.78
CA ILE A 40 3.46 -5.71 -8.96
C ILE A 40 4.67 -5.43 -9.86
N ARG A 41 5.02 -6.38 -10.74
CA ARG A 41 6.15 -6.24 -11.68
C ARG A 41 5.97 -5.08 -12.64
N ASP A 42 4.81 -4.99 -13.27
CA ASP A 42 4.47 -3.88 -14.17
C ASP A 42 4.55 -2.55 -13.44
N ARG A 43 4.10 -2.51 -12.18
CA ARG A 43 4.16 -1.27 -11.40
C ARG A 43 5.58 -0.86 -11.06
N LEU A 44 6.41 -1.77 -10.59
CA LEU A 44 7.80 -1.50 -10.21
C LEU A 44 8.69 -1.18 -11.40
N ALA A 45 8.41 -1.75 -12.58
CA ALA A 45 9.10 -1.41 -13.83
C ALA A 45 8.92 0.06 -14.27
N ASN A 46 7.95 0.79 -13.69
CA ASN A 46 7.78 2.23 -13.93
C ASN A 46 8.63 3.10 -12.99
N LEU A 47 9.33 2.51 -12.02
CA LEU A 47 10.24 3.22 -11.13
C LEU A 47 11.68 3.15 -11.68
N PRO A 48 12.54 4.12 -11.32
CA PRO A 48 13.97 4.03 -11.59
C PRO A 48 14.58 2.76 -10.95
N ASP A 49 15.50 2.12 -11.67
CA ASP A 49 16.12 0.85 -11.27
C ASP A 49 16.72 0.91 -9.85
N TRP A 50 17.38 2.02 -9.49
CA TRP A 50 18.01 2.20 -8.18
C TRP A 50 17.03 2.08 -7.00
N MET A 51 15.73 2.33 -7.22
CA MET A 51 14.72 2.17 -6.17
C MET A 51 14.35 0.71 -5.93
N VAL A 52 14.52 -0.14 -6.95
CA VAL A 52 14.08 -1.54 -6.96
C VAL A 52 15.26 -2.48 -6.78
N GLU A 53 16.46 -2.07 -7.14
CA GLU A 53 17.71 -2.84 -7.00
C GLU A 53 17.94 -3.43 -5.60
N PRO A 54 17.66 -2.74 -4.47
CA PRO A 54 17.90 -3.30 -3.14
C PRO A 54 16.80 -4.27 -2.68
N LEU A 55 15.75 -4.49 -3.48
CA LEU A 55 14.66 -5.40 -3.18
C LEU A 55 15.04 -6.83 -3.58
N GLU A 56 14.88 -7.79 -2.67
CA GLU A 56 15.15 -9.22 -2.95
C GLU A 56 13.85 -10.02 -3.07
N VAL A 57 12.87 -9.75 -2.19
CA VAL A 57 11.62 -10.52 -2.13
C VAL A 57 10.41 -9.62 -1.97
N ILE A 58 9.36 -9.90 -2.74
CA ILE A 58 8.00 -9.47 -2.42
C ILE A 58 7.16 -10.70 -2.13
N GLN A 59 6.59 -10.76 -0.93
CA GLN A 59 5.68 -11.83 -0.56
C GLN A 59 4.22 -11.34 -0.55
N LEU A 60 3.38 -12.03 -1.32
CA LEU A 60 1.93 -12.04 -1.13
C LEU A 60 1.60 -13.00 0.01
N SER A 61 1.51 -12.48 1.23
CA SER A 61 1.47 -13.22 2.50
C SER A 61 0.11 -13.83 2.82
N ARG A 62 0.07 -14.84 3.69
CA ARG A 62 -1.20 -15.33 4.23
C ARG A 62 -1.77 -14.41 5.34
N MET A 63 -3.09 -14.30 5.44
CA MET A 63 -3.71 -13.61 6.59
C MET A 63 -3.39 -14.31 7.91
N THR A 64 -2.96 -13.55 8.93
CA THR A 64 -2.68 -14.07 10.28
C THR A 64 -3.65 -13.52 11.32
N ARG A 65 -3.87 -14.27 12.42
CA ARG A 65 -4.75 -13.84 13.53
C ARG A 65 -4.36 -12.48 14.14
N LYS A 66 -3.07 -12.13 14.14
CA LYS A 66 -2.55 -10.88 14.72
C LYS A 66 -2.85 -9.65 13.85
N LYS A 67 -2.94 -9.84 12.53
CA LYS A 67 -3.25 -8.77 11.58
C LYS A 67 -4.76 -8.49 11.45
N LYS A 68 -5.61 -9.34 12.04
CA LYS A 68 -7.07 -9.11 12.13
C LYS A 68 -7.47 -7.96 13.06
N SER A 69 -6.59 -7.53 13.96
CA SER A 69 -6.90 -6.52 14.99
C SER A 69 -6.40 -5.12 14.68
N LEU A 70 -5.56 -4.94 13.65
CA LEU A 70 -5.00 -3.66 13.24
C LEU A 70 -4.90 -3.63 11.70
N PRO A 71 -5.41 -2.58 11.02
CA PRO A 71 -5.26 -2.47 9.56
C PRO A 71 -3.77 -2.35 9.23
N CYS A 72 -3.23 -3.42 8.65
CA CYS A 72 -1.85 -3.51 8.23
C CYS A 72 -1.83 -4.29 6.92
N TYR A 73 -1.74 -3.54 5.82
CA TYR A 73 -1.81 -4.06 4.46
C TYR A 73 -0.44 -4.41 3.89
N GLY A 74 0.62 -3.84 4.47
CA GLY A 74 2.01 -4.03 4.07
C GLY A 74 2.93 -4.11 5.29
N MET A 75 4.14 -4.61 5.06
CA MET A 75 5.25 -4.52 6.00
C MET A 75 6.56 -4.69 5.24
N GLN A 76 7.52 -3.82 5.52
CA GLN A 76 8.91 -3.97 5.12
C GLN A 76 9.72 -4.66 6.23
N TRP A 77 10.59 -5.60 5.86
CA TRP A 77 11.59 -6.20 6.75
C TRP A 77 12.83 -6.63 5.97
N GLY A 78 14.01 -6.13 6.36
CA GLY A 78 15.24 -6.34 5.60
C GLY A 78 15.12 -5.82 4.17
N THR A 79 15.52 -6.62 3.19
CA THR A 79 15.38 -6.32 1.75
C THR A 79 14.07 -6.88 1.17
N SER A 80 13.10 -7.22 2.04
CA SER A 80 11.84 -7.87 1.66
C SER A 80 10.62 -7.02 1.98
N LEU A 81 9.60 -7.10 1.12
CA LEU A 81 8.29 -6.50 1.33
C LEU A 81 7.22 -7.59 1.45
N TYR A 82 6.29 -7.41 2.38
CA TYR A 82 5.20 -8.33 2.65
C TYR A 82 3.88 -7.60 2.43
N LEU A 83 3.07 -8.08 1.49
CA LEU A 83 1.74 -7.55 1.23
C LEU A 83 0.70 -8.53 1.79
N TYR A 84 -0.19 -8.01 2.62
CA TYR A 84 -1.22 -8.80 3.29
C TYR A 84 -2.54 -8.77 2.51
N PRO A 85 -3.29 -9.88 2.50
CA PRO A 85 -4.58 -9.96 1.83
C PRO A 85 -5.62 -9.20 2.65
N ILE A 86 -6.80 -8.99 2.08
CA ILE A 86 -7.95 -8.35 2.73
C ILE A 86 -9.16 -9.28 2.69
N GLU A 87 -10.21 -8.99 3.46
CA GLU A 87 -11.51 -9.65 3.35
C GLU A 87 -12.00 -9.66 1.89
N ASP A 88 -12.49 -10.83 1.45
CA ASP A 88 -13.01 -11.04 0.09
C ASP A 88 -14.18 -10.11 -0.27
N SER A 89 -14.90 -9.65 0.74
CA SER A 89 -16.02 -8.70 0.65
C SER A 89 -15.62 -7.30 0.20
N LEU A 90 -14.33 -6.94 0.30
CA LEU A 90 -13.80 -5.58 0.09
C LEU A 90 -14.41 -4.55 1.04
N VAL A 91 -14.90 -5.01 2.19
CA VAL A 91 -15.49 -4.19 3.24
C VAL A 91 -14.78 -4.48 4.56
N GLU A 92 -14.25 -3.43 5.16
CA GLU A 92 -13.57 -3.49 6.45
C GLU A 92 -14.42 -2.81 7.52
N GLU A 93 -14.59 -3.46 8.68
CA GLU A 93 -15.39 -2.93 9.77
C GLU A 93 -14.51 -2.43 10.93
N PHE A 94 -14.85 -1.26 11.45
CA PHE A 94 -14.12 -0.57 12.51
C PHE A 94 -15.07 -0.25 13.67
N GLY A 95 -14.60 -0.48 14.90
CA GLY A 95 -15.37 -0.20 16.12
C GLY A 95 -15.40 1.28 16.51
N THR A 96 -14.57 2.12 15.89
CA THR A 96 -14.45 3.55 16.16
C THR A 96 -14.27 4.33 14.86
N ALA A 97 -14.44 5.65 14.93
CA ALA A 97 -14.17 6.53 13.79
C ALA A 97 -12.70 6.47 13.37
N PRO A 98 -12.41 6.44 12.05
CA PRO A 98 -11.03 6.51 11.57
C PRO A 98 -10.40 7.86 11.93
N ARG A 99 -9.08 7.87 12.10
CA ARG A 99 -8.33 9.12 12.23
C ARG A 99 -8.42 9.90 10.91
N PRO A 100 -8.35 11.25 10.94
CA PRO A 100 -8.44 12.06 9.72
C PRO A 100 -7.44 11.69 8.63
N ALA A 101 -6.21 11.29 9.00
CA ALA A 101 -5.19 10.84 8.05
C ALA A 101 -5.65 9.58 7.29
N VAL A 102 -6.01 8.52 8.01
CA VAL A 102 -6.54 7.26 7.45
C VAL A 102 -7.80 7.50 6.62
N PHE A 103 -8.67 8.40 7.07
CA PHE A 103 -9.87 8.75 6.33
C PHE A 103 -9.54 9.35 4.96
N ASN A 104 -8.66 10.34 4.95
CA ASN A 104 -8.28 11.06 3.74
C ASN A 104 -7.47 10.18 2.79
N GLU A 105 -6.54 9.40 3.32
CA GLU A 105 -5.73 8.46 2.56
C GLU A 105 -6.62 7.48 1.79
N ALA A 106 -7.51 6.74 2.46
CA ALA A 106 -8.39 5.80 1.77
C ALA A 106 -9.25 6.51 0.71
N LYS A 107 -9.75 7.71 1.02
CA LYS A 107 -10.56 8.51 0.08
C LYS A 107 -9.78 8.95 -1.16
N MET A 108 -8.47 9.22 -1.04
CA MET A 108 -7.63 9.60 -2.19
C MET A 108 -7.61 8.52 -3.27
N TYR A 109 -7.70 7.25 -2.88
CA TYR A 109 -7.73 6.10 -3.79
C TYR A 109 -9.15 5.63 -4.12
N GLY A 110 -10.18 6.33 -3.66
CA GLY A 110 -11.58 5.99 -3.94
C GLY A 110 -12.23 5.05 -2.93
N GLY A 111 -11.61 4.84 -1.77
CA GLY A 111 -12.25 4.19 -0.62
C GLY A 111 -13.39 5.04 -0.06
N ARG A 112 -14.52 4.39 0.24
CA ARG A 112 -15.71 5.07 0.77
C ARG A 112 -15.94 4.69 2.23
N TRP A 113 -15.79 5.67 3.11
CA TRP A 113 -16.17 5.55 4.50
C TRP A 113 -17.67 5.72 4.70
N GLU A 114 -18.26 4.84 5.50
CA GLU A 114 -19.66 4.90 5.89
C GLU A 114 -19.76 4.76 7.42
N GLN A 115 -20.47 5.70 8.04
CA GLN A 115 -20.79 5.61 9.46
C GLN A 115 -22.01 4.69 9.61
N LEU A 116 -21.86 3.64 10.42
CA LEU A 116 -22.95 2.77 10.84
C LEU A 116 -23.57 3.30 12.15
N SER A 117 -24.59 2.63 12.67
CA SER A 117 -25.19 3.01 13.95
C SER A 117 -24.15 3.03 15.09
N GLY A 118 -24.13 4.11 15.87
CA GLY A 118 -23.23 4.29 17.01
C GLY A 118 -21.82 4.71 16.60
N GLN A 119 -20.80 4.05 17.16
CA GLN A 119 -19.39 4.32 16.89
C GLN A 119 -18.79 3.44 15.78
N ARG A 120 -19.61 2.59 15.14
CA ARG A 120 -19.12 1.67 14.12
C ARG A 120 -18.99 2.37 12.78
N TRP A 121 -17.93 2.05 12.08
CA TRP A 121 -17.64 2.55 10.74
C TRP A 121 -17.31 1.38 9.83
N ARG A 122 -17.55 1.54 8.54
CA ARG A 122 -17.03 0.64 7.53
C ARG A 122 -16.32 1.40 6.43
N LEU A 123 -15.27 0.79 5.89
CA LEU A 123 -14.59 1.23 4.69
C LEU A 123 -14.95 0.27 3.56
N VAL A 124 -15.50 0.82 2.48
CA VAL A 124 -15.95 0.06 1.31
C VAL A 124 -15.05 0.38 0.13
N TRP A 125 -14.53 -0.66 -0.49
CA TRP A 125 -13.71 -0.57 -1.68
C TRP A 125 -14.40 -1.16 -2.91
N THR A 126 -13.98 -0.70 -4.08
CA THR A 126 -14.15 -1.43 -5.33
C THR A 126 -12.86 -2.18 -5.61
N GLU A 127 -12.88 -3.24 -6.42
CA GLU A 127 -11.65 -3.95 -6.81
C GLU A 127 -10.60 -2.98 -7.37
N LYS A 128 -11.03 -2.07 -8.24
CA LYS A 128 -10.14 -1.09 -8.86
C LYS A 128 -9.54 -0.09 -7.86
N SER A 129 -10.34 0.44 -6.93
CA SER A 129 -9.83 1.40 -5.95
C SER A 129 -8.88 0.74 -4.96
N LEU A 130 -9.16 -0.51 -4.58
CA LEU A 130 -8.27 -1.24 -3.70
C LEU A 130 -6.97 -1.65 -4.41
N GLU A 131 -7.04 -2.04 -5.68
CA GLU A 131 -5.85 -2.31 -6.49
C GLU A 131 -4.96 -1.07 -6.61
N ASP A 132 -5.55 0.09 -6.92
CA ASP A 132 -4.84 1.38 -6.97
C ASP A 132 -4.20 1.70 -5.61
N PHE A 133 -4.94 1.50 -4.51
CA PHE A 133 -4.43 1.67 -3.16
C PHE A 133 -3.24 0.74 -2.85
N TYR A 134 -3.32 -0.55 -3.21
CA TYR A 134 -2.24 -1.50 -2.97
C TYR A 134 -1.00 -1.19 -3.81
N LEU A 135 -1.15 -0.92 -5.10
CA LEU A 135 -0.03 -0.68 -6.02
C LEU A 135 0.61 0.69 -5.85
N ASN A 136 -0.18 1.72 -5.57
CA ASN A 136 0.28 3.10 -5.56
C ASN A 136 0.37 3.72 -4.17
N ASN A 137 -0.17 3.08 -3.14
CA ASN A 137 0.08 3.47 -1.75
C ASN A 137 0.94 2.44 -1.05
N ILE A 138 0.39 1.26 -0.77
CA ILE A 138 1.01 0.29 0.14
C ILE A 138 2.37 -0.19 -0.37
N LEU A 139 2.43 -0.70 -1.60
CA LEU A 139 3.69 -1.19 -2.19
C LEU A 139 4.79 -0.11 -2.19
N ILE A 140 4.43 1.12 -2.55
CA ILE A 140 5.39 2.23 -2.66
C ILE A 140 5.80 2.72 -1.27
N HIS A 141 4.89 2.72 -0.29
CA HIS A 141 5.18 3.03 1.11
C HIS A 141 6.20 2.05 1.69
N GLU A 142 5.96 0.74 1.54
CA GLU A 142 6.88 -0.28 2.04
C GLU A 142 8.25 -0.22 1.33
N LEU A 143 8.27 0.08 0.02
CA LEU A 143 9.52 0.34 -0.70
C LEU A 143 10.24 1.58 -0.15
N GLY A 144 9.49 2.62 0.21
CA GLY A 144 10.02 3.80 0.90
C GLY A 144 10.71 3.45 2.22
N HIS A 145 10.13 2.55 3.02
CA HIS A 145 10.80 2.08 4.24
C HIS A 145 12.12 1.36 4.00
N LEU A 146 12.24 0.65 2.88
CA LEU A 146 13.46 -0.06 2.47
C LEU A 146 14.55 0.91 2.00
N LEU A 147 14.16 2.00 1.33
CA LEU A 147 15.08 3.02 0.82
C LEU A 147 15.46 4.10 1.84
N ASP A 148 14.82 4.10 3.02
CA ASP A 148 15.14 5.05 4.09
C ASP A 148 16.41 4.64 4.85
N ASP A 149 17.56 5.12 4.36
CA ASP A 149 18.87 4.89 4.95
C ASP A 149 19.29 5.93 6.01
N ARG A 150 18.45 6.95 6.26
CA ARG A 150 18.82 8.13 7.08
C ARG A 150 18.09 8.21 8.40
N ASN A 151 16.82 7.83 8.43
CA ASN A 151 16.00 8.00 9.61
C ASN A 151 16.08 6.76 10.51
N THR A 152 16.34 6.98 11.80
CA THR A 152 16.37 5.92 12.81
C THR A 152 15.14 5.95 13.72
N SER A 153 14.43 7.07 13.79
CA SER A 153 13.21 7.22 14.57
C SER A 153 12.01 6.65 13.81
N TYR A 154 11.12 5.93 14.51
CA TYR A 154 9.90 5.39 13.91
C TYR A 154 9.08 6.47 13.20
N THR A 155 8.86 7.61 13.88
CA THR A 155 8.06 8.71 13.34
C THR A 155 8.61 9.28 12.04
N ASP A 156 9.93 9.45 11.93
CA ASP A 156 10.52 10.03 10.73
C ASP A 156 10.55 9.04 9.57
N ARG A 157 10.73 7.73 9.87
CA ARG A 157 10.62 6.66 8.89
C ARG A 157 9.23 6.56 8.27
N GLU A 158 8.18 6.68 9.10
CA GLU A 158 6.80 6.72 8.59
C GLU A 158 6.56 7.94 7.72
N ARG A 159 7.03 9.13 8.12
CA ARG A 159 6.88 10.35 7.30
C ARG A 159 7.60 10.23 5.96
N TYR A 160 8.80 9.62 5.94
CA TYR A 160 9.52 9.39 4.70
C TYR A 160 8.74 8.46 3.77
N ALA A 161 8.26 7.34 4.30
CA ALA A 161 7.48 6.37 3.52
C ALA A 161 6.15 6.96 3.01
N GLU A 162 5.43 7.72 3.85
CA GLU A 162 4.23 8.46 3.45
C GLU A 162 4.53 9.45 2.31
N TRP A 163 5.60 10.24 2.45
CA TRP A 163 6.03 11.15 1.39
C TRP A 163 6.41 10.41 0.11
N PHE A 164 7.13 9.29 0.23
CA PHE A 164 7.60 8.49 -0.89
C PHE A 164 6.41 7.88 -1.66
N ALA A 165 5.43 7.33 -0.95
CA ALA A 165 4.17 6.85 -1.52
C ALA A 165 3.37 7.96 -2.23
N LEU A 166 3.32 9.16 -1.65
CA LEU A 166 2.68 10.30 -2.31
C LEU A 166 3.41 10.73 -3.59
N GLU A 167 4.74 10.81 -3.56
CA GLU A 167 5.56 11.33 -4.66
C GLU A 167 5.68 10.33 -5.81
N TYR A 168 5.99 9.07 -5.51
CA TYR A 168 6.26 8.06 -6.52
C TYR A 168 5.10 7.12 -6.78
N GLY A 169 4.05 7.16 -5.94
CA GLY A 169 2.84 6.37 -6.07
C GLY A 169 1.64 7.20 -6.52
N TYR A 170 1.03 7.94 -5.59
CA TYR A 170 -0.22 8.68 -5.82
C TYR A 170 -0.14 9.71 -6.95
N LYS A 171 0.86 10.62 -6.91
CA LYS A 171 0.96 11.69 -7.89
C LYS A 171 1.08 11.13 -9.32
N PRO A 172 1.98 10.16 -9.61
CA PRO A 172 2.04 9.51 -10.91
C PRO A 172 0.75 8.84 -11.35
N SER A 173 0.07 8.09 -10.47
CA SER A 173 -1.17 7.38 -10.82
C SER A 173 -2.30 8.35 -11.18
N GLN A 174 -2.32 9.53 -10.56
CA GLN A 174 -3.33 10.57 -10.79
C GLN A 174 -2.95 11.59 -11.87
N ARG A 175 -1.75 11.53 -12.48
CA ARG A 175 -1.27 12.56 -13.44
C ARG A 175 -2.28 12.90 -14.53
N ALA A 176 -2.91 11.89 -15.13
CA ALA A 176 -3.88 12.09 -16.20
C ALA A 176 -5.14 12.82 -15.72
N GLU A 177 -5.64 12.48 -14.52
CA GLU A 177 -6.82 13.11 -13.95
C GLU A 177 -6.53 14.52 -13.42
N LEU A 178 -5.40 14.70 -12.74
CA LEU A 178 -4.92 16.01 -12.29
C LEU A 178 -4.71 16.97 -13.47
N ALA A 179 -4.15 16.50 -14.59
CA ALA A 179 -4.01 17.29 -15.81
C ALA A 179 -5.38 17.71 -16.39
N LYS A 180 -6.36 16.78 -16.44
CA LYS A 180 -7.73 17.10 -16.88
C LYS A 180 -8.39 18.14 -15.99
N GLN A 181 -8.23 18.03 -14.67
CA GLN A 181 -8.78 18.98 -13.70
C GLN A 181 -8.13 20.37 -13.83
N ALA A 182 -6.82 20.44 -14.05
CA ALA A 182 -6.11 21.70 -14.30
C ALA A 182 -6.66 22.41 -15.55
N VAL A 183 -6.83 21.69 -16.66
CA VAL A 183 -7.43 22.24 -17.89
C VAL A 183 -8.87 22.73 -17.67
N ARG A 184 -9.70 21.97 -16.94
CA ARG A 184 -11.07 22.39 -16.59
C ARG A 184 -11.10 23.67 -15.75
N ARG A 185 -10.19 23.81 -14.79
CA ARG A 185 -10.09 25.01 -13.93
C ARG A 185 -9.68 26.25 -14.71
N ILE A 186 -8.76 26.10 -15.68
CA ILE A 186 -8.36 27.19 -16.59
C ILE A 186 -9.55 27.64 -17.44
N LYS A 187 -10.29 26.71 -18.06
CA LYS A 187 -11.48 27.06 -18.86
C LYS A 187 -12.54 27.81 -18.05
N LYS A 188 -12.82 27.40 -16.81
CA LYS A 188 -13.77 28.12 -15.93
C LYS A 188 -13.35 29.56 -15.63
N ARG A 189 -12.05 29.84 -15.53
CA ARG A 189 -11.55 31.20 -15.28
C ARG A 189 -11.74 32.13 -16.47
N HIS A 190 -11.63 31.63 -17.70
CA HIS A 190 -11.83 32.43 -18.92
C HIS A 190 -13.29 32.79 -19.21
N HIS A 191 -14.26 32.04 -18.68
CA HIS A 191 -15.70 32.35 -18.82
C HIS A 191 -16.24 33.28 -17.72
N ALA A 192 -15.40 33.68 -16.76
CA ALA A 192 -15.78 34.57 -15.65
C ALA A 192 -15.19 35.99 -15.81
N SER A 193 -14.81 36.37 -17.04
CA SER A 193 -14.36 37.73 -17.41
C SER A 193 -15.36 38.40 -18.32
#